data_AF-A0A965X5D1-F1
#
_entry.id   AF-A0A965X5D1-F1
#
_cell.length_a   1.000
_cell.length_b   1.000
_cell.length_c   1.000
_cell.angle_alpha   90.00
_cell.angle_beta   90.00
_cell.angle_gamma   90.00
#
_symmetry.space_group_name_H-M   'P 1'
#
loop_
_entity.id
_entity.type
_entity.pdbx_description
1 polymer ?
#
loop_
_entity_poly.entity_id
_entity_poly.type
_entity_poly.pdbx_seq_one_letter_code
_entity_poly.pdbx_strand_id
1 'polypeptide(L)'
;AMFRVMKTVFDAFGAEQKPVSVCGEMAGLPLAAPALAGLGLRKFSMNAACIADVKRALSRTTLREAEALARRVLDLDTEEAVKDLLKNGYGD
;
A
#
# COMPACT_ATOMS: atom_id res chain seq x y z
N ALA A 1 -0.64 8.68 -10.29
CA ALA A 1 -2.08 9.05 -10.19
C ALA A 1 -2.87 8.16 -9.23
N MET A 2 -2.88 6.82 -9.38
CA MET A 2 -3.72 5.91 -8.58
C MET A 2 -3.52 6.04 -7.06
N PHE A 3 -2.28 6.06 -6.56
CA PHE A 3 -1.97 6.23 -5.14
C PHE A 3 -2.52 7.55 -4.56
N ARG A 4 -2.53 8.63 -5.34
CA ARG A 4 -3.10 9.92 -4.93
C ARG A 4 -4.63 9.83 -4.76
N VAL A 5 -5.32 9.15 -5.68
CA VAL A 5 -6.77 8.90 -5.57
C VAL A 5 -7.08 8.03 -4.35
N MET A 6 -6.32 6.94 -4.16
CA MET A 6 -6.48 6.08 -2.98
C MET A 6 -6.27 6.85 -1.68
N LYS A 7 -5.25 7.71 -1.60
CA LYS A 7 -5.03 8.59 -0.44
C LYS A 7 -6.25 9.45 -0.14
N THR A 8 -6.79 10.15 -1.13
CA THR A 8 -7.96 11.00 -0.95
C THR A 8 -9.15 10.21 -0.40
N VAL A 9 -9.39 8.99 -0.91
CA VAL A 9 -10.45 8.11 -0.42
C VAL A 9 -10.17 7.66 1.01
N PHE A 10 -8.95 7.21 1.32
CA PHE A 10 -8.61 6.70 2.65
C PHE A 10 -8.66 7.79 3.71
N ASP A 11 -8.18 9.00 3.40
CA ASP A 11 -8.25 10.15 4.30
C ASP A 11 -9.71 10.53 4.59
N ALA A 12 -10.56 10.59 3.56
CA ALA A 12 -11.98 10.96 3.71
C ALA A 12 -12.75 9.96 4.57
N PHE A 13 -12.55 8.65 4.35
CA PHE A 13 -13.21 7.63 5.15
C PHE A 13 -12.61 7.50 6.54
N GLY A 14 -11.30 7.73 6.69
CA GLY A 14 -10.60 7.76 7.96
C GLY A 14 -11.12 8.87 8.89
N ALA A 15 -11.37 10.06 8.34
CA ALA A 15 -11.98 11.18 9.07
C ALA A 15 -13.38 10.83 9.62
N GLU A 16 -14.13 10.02 8.89
CA GLU A 16 -15.47 9.54 9.26
C GLU A 16 -15.45 8.21 10.05
N GLN A 17 -14.27 7.69 10.37
CA GLN A 17 -14.07 6.37 11.01
C GLN A 17 -14.77 5.22 10.29
N LYS A 18 -14.95 5.34 8.97
CA LYS A 18 -15.58 4.31 8.12
C LYS A 18 -14.51 3.40 7.52
N PRO A 19 -14.72 2.07 7.52
CA PRO A 19 -13.75 1.15 6.95
C PRO A 19 -13.73 1.26 5.42
N VAL A 20 -12.53 1.19 4.85
CA VAL A 20 -12.30 1.01 3.40
C VAL A 20 -11.55 -0.29 3.19
N SER A 21 -11.92 -1.01 2.13
CA SER A 21 -11.22 -2.19 1.65
C SER A 21 -10.83 -1.99 0.20
N VAL A 22 -9.64 -2.46 -0.18
CA VAL A 22 -9.22 -2.54 -1.58
C VAL A 22 -9.26 -4.01 -2.01
N CYS A 23 -9.96 -4.27 -3.11
CA CYS A 23 -9.95 -5.53 -3.82
C CYS A 23 -9.21 -5.38 -5.16
N GLY A 24 -8.87 -6.51 -5.78
CA GLY A 24 -8.16 -6.56 -7.05
C GLY A 24 -6.67 -6.84 -6.90
N GLU A 25 -5.98 -7.00 -8.02
CA GLU A 25 -4.61 -7.52 -8.05
C GLU A 25 -3.64 -6.68 -7.22
N MET A 26 -3.80 -5.35 -7.22
CA MET A 26 -2.94 -4.43 -6.47
C MET A 26 -2.93 -4.70 -4.95
N ALA A 27 -4.06 -5.10 -4.36
CA ALA A 27 -4.12 -5.47 -2.94
C ALA A 27 -3.40 -6.81 -2.66
N GLY A 28 -3.29 -7.66 -3.68
CA GLY A 28 -2.55 -8.92 -3.64
C GLY A 28 -1.07 -8.80 -4.01
N LEU A 29 -0.57 -7.61 -4.37
CA LEU A 29 0.84 -7.39 -4.70
C LEU A 29 1.66 -7.15 -3.42
N PRO A 30 2.60 -8.04 -3.06
CA PRO A 30 3.40 -7.87 -1.84
C PRO A 30 4.21 -6.57 -1.82
N LEU A 31 4.71 -6.14 -2.99
CA LEU A 31 5.47 -4.89 -3.17
C LEU A 31 4.66 -3.64 -2.83
N ALA A 32 3.35 -3.65 -3.11
CA ALA A 32 2.50 -2.47 -2.93
C ALA A 32 1.83 -2.44 -1.55
N ALA A 33 1.68 -3.60 -0.88
CA ALA A 33 0.92 -3.71 0.35
C ALA A 33 1.43 -2.80 1.49
N PRO A 34 2.74 -2.66 1.75
CA PRO A 34 3.23 -1.72 2.76
C PRO A 34 2.90 -0.26 2.42
N ALA A 35 3.02 0.15 1.16
CA ALA A 35 2.65 1.50 0.75
C ALA A 35 1.15 1.77 0.95
N LEU A 36 0.28 0.81 0.61
CA LEU A 36 -1.16 0.91 0.85
C LEU A 36 -1.49 0.98 2.36
N ALA A 37 -0.81 0.19 3.19
CA ALA A 37 -0.96 0.25 4.63
C ALA A 37 -0.52 1.62 5.20
N GLY A 38 0.58 2.16 4.67
CA GLY A 38 1.09 3.50 5.01
C GLY A 38 0.18 4.64 4.57
N LEU A 39 -0.63 4.45 3.53
CA LEU A 39 -1.68 5.39 3.15
C LEU A 39 -2.92 5.34 4.05
N GLY A 40 -3.01 4.37 4.96
CA GLY A 40 -4.15 4.23 5.86
C GLY A 40 -5.06 3.04 5.58
N LEU A 41 -4.75 2.19 4.58
CA LEU A 41 -5.54 0.98 4.35
C LEU A 41 -5.39 0.00 5.53
N ARG A 42 -6.50 -0.54 6.01
CA ARG A 42 -6.52 -1.52 7.11
C ARG A 42 -7.18 -2.85 6.74
N LYS A 43 -7.98 -2.88 5.66
CA LYS A 43 -8.62 -4.10 5.15
C LYS A 43 -8.13 -4.37 3.73
N PHE A 44 -7.49 -5.52 3.55
CA PHE A 44 -7.04 -6.02 2.25
C PHE A 44 -7.96 -7.17 1.84
N SER A 45 -8.39 -7.19 0.58
CA SER A 45 -9.14 -8.30 -0.01
C SER A 45 -8.39 -8.83 -1.23
N MET A 46 -8.09 -10.12 -1.24
CA MET A 46 -7.26 -10.77 -2.26
C MET A 46 -7.56 -12.26 -2.38
N ASN A 47 -7.03 -12.90 -3.43
CA ASN A 47 -7.02 -14.36 -3.55
C ASN A 47 -6.20 -14.97 -2.41
N ALA A 48 -6.67 -16.10 -1.86
CA ALA A 48 -5.99 -16.86 -0.82
C ALA A 48 -4.52 -17.16 -1.12
N ALA A 49 -4.18 -17.42 -2.40
CA ALA A 49 -2.82 -17.66 -2.84
C ALA A 49 -1.85 -16.48 -2.55
N CYS A 50 -2.34 -15.24 -2.52
CA CYS A 50 -1.54 -14.04 -2.30
C CYS A 50 -1.40 -13.69 -0.81
N ILE A 51 -2.21 -14.28 0.08
CA ILE A 51 -2.28 -13.87 1.49
C ILE A 51 -0.94 -14.06 2.19
N ALA A 52 -0.24 -15.16 1.93
CA ALA A 52 1.04 -15.46 2.59
C ALA A 52 2.11 -14.41 2.28
N ASP A 53 2.27 -14.07 0.99
CA ASP A 53 3.30 -13.12 0.55
C ASP A 53 3.00 -11.69 1.00
N VAL A 54 1.73 -11.26 0.90
CA VAL A 54 1.33 -9.94 1.40
C VAL A 54 1.47 -9.86 2.92
N LYS A 55 1.10 -10.92 3.65
CA LYS A 55 1.29 -10.97 5.10
C LYS A 55 2.76 -10.90 5.48
N ARG A 56 3.64 -11.60 4.77
CA ARG A 56 5.10 -11.53 4.97
C ARG A 56 5.60 -10.09 4.77
N ALA A 57 5.20 -9.43 3.68
CA ALA A 57 5.55 -8.04 3.39
C ALA A 57 5.16 -7.09 4.54
N LEU A 58 3.90 -7.18 4.98
CA LEU A 58 3.37 -6.35 6.06
C LEU A 58 4.04 -6.64 7.40
N SER A 59 4.29 -7.91 7.73
CA SER A 59 4.91 -8.30 9.01
C SER A 59 6.37 -7.86 9.16
N ARG A 60 7.05 -7.56 8.04
CA ARG A 60 8.45 -7.12 8.01
C ARG A 60 8.60 -5.60 7.95
N THR A 61 7.50 -4.87 7.88
CA THR A 61 7.50 -3.42 7.74
C THR A 61 6.78 -2.81 8.94
N THR A 62 7.44 -1.92 9.67
CA THR A 62 6.77 -1.13 10.71
C THR A 62 5.81 -0.12 10.08
N LEU A 63 4.78 0.29 10.82
CA LEU A 63 3.84 1.28 10.32
C LEU A 63 4.54 2.60 9.94
N ARG A 64 5.56 3.01 10.70
CA ARG A 64 6.34 4.23 10.41
C ARG A 64 7.09 4.13 9.08
N GLU A 65 7.66 2.97 8.77
CA GLU A 65 8.33 2.71 7.49
C GLU A 65 7.33 2.69 6.34
N ALA A 66 6.17 2.06 6.55
CA ALA A 66 5.08 2.05 5.58
C ALA A 66 4.59 3.48 5.25
N GLU A 67 4.40 4.34 6.25
CA GLU A 67 4.02 5.76 6.08
C GLU A 67 5.12 6.57 5.38
N ALA A 68 6.40 6.28 5.65
CA ALA A 68 7.52 6.90 4.94
C ALA A 68 7.55 6.46 3.46
N LEU A 69 7.34 5.18 3.18
CA LEU A 69 7.23 4.64 1.82
C LEU A 69 6.07 5.28 1.07
N ALA A 70 4.89 5.35 1.70
CA ALA A 70 3.70 5.95 1.10
C ALA A 70 3.91 7.42 0.71
N ARG A 71 4.55 8.23 1.57
CA ARG A 71 4.93 9.61 1.25
C ARG A 71 5.82 9.69 0.00
N ARG A 72 6.88 8.88 -0.04
CA ARG A 72 7.80 8.83 -1.19
C ARG A 72 7.06 8.42 -2.48
N VAL A 73 6.13 7.48 -2.41
CA VAL A 73 5.33 7.07 -3.58
C VAL A 73 4.45 8.22 -4.11
N LEU A 74 3.90 9.06 -3.23
CA LEU A 74 3.02 10.16 -3.64
C LEU A 74 3.76 11.30 -4.35
N ASP A 75 5.04 11.49 -4.00
CA ASP A 75 5.93 12.52 -4.55
C ASP A 75 6.53 12.15 -5.91
N LEU A 76 6.28 10.93 -6.40
CA LEU A 76 6.75 10.49 -7.71
C LEU A 76 5.77 10.82 -8.84
N ASP A 77 6.34 11.14 -10.00
CA ASP A 77 5.58 11.55 -11.18
C ASP A 77 5.31 10.39 -12.17
N THR A 78 6.15 9.35 -12.19
CA THR A 78 6.04 8.24 -13.16
C THR A 78 5.75 6.90 -12.50
N GLU A 79 5.11 6.01 -13.25
CA GLU A 79 4.83 4.65 -12.80
C GLU A 79 6.12 3.85 -12.60
N GLU A 80 7.09 4.03 -13.49
CA GLU A 80 8.40 3.39 -13.45
C GLU A 80 9.13 3.71 -12.14
N ALA A 81 9.18 4.99 -11.76
CA ALA A 81 9.82 5.40 -10.51
C ALA A 81 9.12 4.79 -9.28
N VAL A 82 7.78 4.68 -9.31
CA VAL A 82 7.02 4.02 -8.25
C VAL A 82 7.37 2.54 -8.19
N LYS A 83 7.39 1.84 -9.33
CA LYS A 83 7.75 0.42 -9.39
C LYS A 83 9.17 0.18 -8.85
N ASP A 84 10.13 1.01 -9.24
CA ASP A 84 11.51 0.89 -8.79
C ASP A 84 11.65 1.17 -7.29
N LEU A 85 10.95 2.19 -6.78
CA LEU A 85 10.89 2.45 -5.34
C LEU A 85 10.32 1.26 -4.56
N LEU A 86 9.20 0.68 -5.02
CA LEU A 86 8.55 -0.45 -4.34
C LEU A 86 9.39 -1.72 -4.39
N LYS A 87 10.11 -1.98 -5.47
CA LYS A 87 11.06 -3.11 -5.56
C LYS A 87 12.23 -2.92 -4.60
N ASN A 88 12.83 -1.74 -4.56
CA ASN A 88 13.98 -1.45 -3.70
C ASN A 88 13.61 -1.45 -2.20
N GLY A 89 12.37 -1.09 -1.86
CA GLY A 89 11.85 -1.21 -0.50
C GLY A 89 11.50 -2.64 -0.07
N TYR A 90 11.50 -3.60 -1.01
CA TYR A 90 11.12 -5.00 -0.80
C TYR A 90 12.30 -5.98 -0.99
N GLY A 91 13.54 -5.48 -1.04
CA GLY A 91 14.73 -6.33 -1.10
C GLY A 91 15.12 -6.86 0.28
N ASP A 92 15.19 -8.20 0.40
CA ASP A 92 16.20 -8.86 1.25
C ASP A 92 17.62 -8.45 0.78
#